data_AF-A0A9E3SVN7-F1
#
_entry.id   AF-A0A9E3SVN7-F1
#
_cell.length_a   1.000
_cell.length_b   1.000
_cell.length_c   1.000
_cell.angle_alpha   90.00
_cell.angle_beta   90.00
_cell.angle_gamma   90.00
#
_symmetry.space_group_name_H-M   'P 1'
#
loop_
_entity.id
_entity.type
_entity.pdbx_description
1 polymer ?
#
loop_
_entity_poly.entity_id
_entity_poly.type
_entity_poly.pdbx_seq_one_letter_code
_entity_poly.pdbx_strand_id
1 'polypeptide(L)'
;MATMAQIEEATKRYAAARGTLADICGAFNQDLAQAKSKYLGRLKKAVALAKEREAELTVMIEESGELFVRPKTVVFHGVKVGFQKAKGKLEFDDADQVLKLIRKHFPEQADVLINTREVPAKEALAQLSAAELKRLGITVVESGDQIVIKDTTSEVDKMVEALLKDEVAEAA
;
A
#
# COMPACT_ATOMS: atom_id res chain seq x y z
N MET A 1 -28.60 11.19 -36.64
CA MET A 1 -27.95 11.94 -35.55
C MET A 1 -28.85 11.86 -34.33
N ALA A 2 -28.29 11.66 -33.13
CA ALA A 2 -29.10 11.69 -31.92
C ALA A 2 -29.62 13.11 -31.67
N THR A 3 -30.89 13.25 -31.28
CA THR A 3 -31.44 14.54 -30.87
C THR A 3 -31.05 14.84 -29.43
N MET A 4 -31.09 16.12 -29.04
CA MET A 4 -30.76 16.52 -27.66
C MET A 4 -31.64 15.81 -26.63
N ALA A 5 -32.92 15.59 -26.96
CA ALA A 5 -33.86 14.84 -26.12
C ALA A 5 -33.47 13.35 -25.96
N GLN A 6 -32.90 12.72 -26.99
CA GLN A 6 -32.41 11.34 -26.91
C GLN A 6 -31.15 11.23 -26.04
N ILE A 7 -30.27 12.23 -26.09
CA ILE A 7 -29.07 12.31 -25.23
C ILE A 7 -29.48 12.56 -23.77
N GLU A 8 -30.46 13.43 -23.52
CA GLU A 8 -31.00 13.68 -22.19
C GLU A 8 -31.61 12.41 -21.57
N GLU A 9 -32.45 11.69 -22.32
CA GLU A 9 -33.07 10.45 -21.87
C GLU A 9 -32.01 9.33 -21.63
N ALA A 10 -31.00 9.23 -22.49
CA ALA A 10 -29.89 8.31 -22.28
C ALA A 10 -29.05 8.67 -21.05
N THR A 11 -28.83 9.96 -20.79
CA THR A 11 -28.11 10.46 -19.61
C THR A 11 -28.90 10.16 -18.33
N LYS A 12 -30.24 10.27 -18.36
CA LYS A 12 -31.10 9.90 -17.23
C LYS A 12 -30.99 8.41 -16.89
N ARG A 13 -30.96 7.53 -17.89
CA ARG A 13 -30.76 6.09 -17.68
C ARG A 13 -29.36 5.77 -17.14
N TYR A 14 -28.35 6.46 -17.65
CA TYR A 14 -26.97 6.36 -17.15
C TYR A 14 -26.88 6.78 -15.67
N ALA A 15 -27.49 7.91 -15.30
CA ALA A 15 -27.52 8.39 -13.92
C ALA A 15 -28.24 7.40 -12.98
N ALA A 16 -29.36 6.80 -13.41
CA ALA A 16 -30.07 5.80 -12.62
C ALA A 16 -29.23 4.52 -12.38
N ALA A 17 -28.52 4.05 -13.41
CA ALA A 17 -27.60 2.92 -13.28
C ALA A 17 -26.44 3.23 -12.31
N ARG A 18 -25.89 4.45 -12.36
CA ARG A 18 -24.85 4.89 -11.41
C ARG A 18 -25.35 5.02 -9.99
N GLY A 19 -26.58 5.51 -9.78
CA GLY A 19 -27.20 5.54 -8.46
C GLY A 19 -27.29 4.14 -7.85
N THR A 20 -27.72 3.15 -8.63
CA THR A 20 -27.77 1.75 -8.18
C THR A 20 -26.39 1.21 -7.79
N LEU A 21 -25.36 1.54 -8.57
CA LEU A 21 -23.98 1.14 -8.27
C LEU A 21 -23.44 1.85 -7.01
N ALA A 22 -23.78 3.12 -6.80
CA ALA A 22 -23.44 3.85 -5.59
C ALA A 22 -24.07 3.21 -4.35
N ASP A 23 -25.35 2.82 -4.44
CA ASP A 23 -26.07 2.15 -3.35
C ASP A 23 -25.43 0.81 -2.99
N ILE A 24 -25.08 0.00 -4.00
CA ILE A 24 -24.39 -1.29 -3.79
C ILE A 24 -23.03 -1.10 -3.13
N CYS A 25 -22.21 -0.16 -3.62
CA CYS A 25 -20.90 0.13 -3.02
C CYS A 25 -21.03 0.70 -1.60
N GLY A 26 -22.06 1.51 -1.34
CA GLY A 26 -22.38 2.03 -0.02
C GLY A 26 -22.73 0.91 0.97
N ALA A 27 -23.63 0.01 0.58
CA ALA A 27 -24.02 -1.15 1.39
C ALA A 27 -22.82 -2.07 1.66
N PHE A 28 -22.03 -2.38 0.64
CA PHE A 28 -20.83 -3.22 0.78
C PHE A 28 -19.81 -2.63 1.77
N ASN A 29 -19.53 -1.33 1.68
CA ASN A 29 -18.60 -0.66 2.61
C ASN A 29 -19.15 -0.61 4.04
N GLN A 30 -20.46 -0.47 4.21
CA GLN A 30 -21.10 -0.56 5.53
C GLN A 30 -20.95 -1.95 6.13
N ASP A 31 -21.16 -3.00 5.34
CA ASP A 31 -21.01 -4.39 5.78
C ASP A 31 -19.56 -4.71 6.16
N LEU A 32 -18.58 -4.25 5.37
CA LEU A 32 -17.16 -4.36 5.72
C LEU A 32 -16.83 -3.65 7.03
N ALA A 33 -17.33 -2.42 7.22
CA ALA A 33 -17.11 -1.66 8.44
C ALA A 33 -17.73 -2.36 9.67
N GLN A 34 -18.94 -2.92 9.53
CA GLN A 34 -19.61 -3.68 10.58
C GLN A 34 -18.85 -4.98 10.92
N ALA A 35 -18.44 -5.74 9.91
CA ALA A 35 -17.65 -6.95 10.10
C ALA A 35 -16.33 -6.63 10.81
N LYS A 36 -15.61 -5.60 10.36
CA LYS A 36 -14.36 -5.14 10.99
C LYS A 36 -14.60 -4.78 12.45
N SER A 37 -15.63 -3.98 12.75
CA SER A 37 -15.96 -3.58 14.12
C SER A 37 -16.28 -4.79 15.02
N LYS A 38 -17.07 -5.74 14.51
CA LYS A 38 -17.45 -6.97 15.21
C LYS A 38 -16.24 -7.81 15.62
N TYR A 39 -15.24 -7.95 14.74
CA TYR A 39 -14.06 -8.77 15.02
C TYR A 39 -12.95 -8.00 15.74
N LEU A 40 -12.85 -6.68 15.57
CA LEU A 40 -11.79 -5.87 16.16
C LEU A 40 -11.75 -5.99 17.69
N GLY A 41 -12.92 -6.02 18.34
CA GLY A 41 -13.00 -6.20 19.79
C GLY A 41 -12.44 -7.55 20.27
N ARG A 42 -12.76 -8.63 19.55
CA ARG A 42 -12.24 -9.98 19.85
C ARG A 42 -10.74 -10.09 19.55
N LEU A 43 -10.29 -9.51 18.43
CA LEU A 43 -8.88 -9.46 18.05
C LEU A 43 -8.05 -8.71 19.08
N LYS A 44 -8.52 -7.52 19.52
CA LYS A 44 -7.82 -6.75 20.56
C LYS A 44 -7.63 -7.56 21.85
N LYS A 45 -8.67 -8.28 22.29
CA LYS A 45 -8.58 -9.17 23.46
C LYS A 45 -7.62 -10.32 23.24
N ALA A 46 -7.67 -10.97 22.08
CA ALA A 46 -6.77 -12.09 21.76
C ALA A 46 -5.30 -11.64 21.68
N VAL A 47 -5.03 -10.48 21.07
CA VAL A 47 -3.69 -9.88 21.00
C VAL A 47 -3.20 -9.49 22.39
N ALA A 48 -4.05 -8.90 23.24
CA ALA A 48 -3.69 -8.55 24.61
C ALA A 48 -3.31 -9.79 25.43
N LEU A 49 -4.11 -10.85 25.33
CA LEU A 49 -3.83 -12.12 26.00
C LEU A 49 -2.54 -12.77 25.47
N ALA A 50 -2.32 -12.77 24.15
CA ALA A 50 -1.09 -13.31 23.57
C ALA A 50 0.15 -12.54 24.07
N LYS A 51 0.05 -11.21 24.16
CA LYS A 51 1.12 -10.36 24.67
C LYS A 51 1.40 -10.58 26.16
N GLU A 52 0.37 -10.81 26.96
CA GLU A 52 0.51 -11.17 28.38
C GLU A 52 1.28 -12.49 28.52
N ARG A 53 0.91 -13.52 27.74
CA ARG A 53 1.63 -14.81 27.73
C ARG A 53 3.06 -14.69 27.22
N GLU A 54 3.29 -13.85 26.22
CA GLU A 54 4.64 -13.55 25.72
C GLU A 54 5.49 -12.89 26.81
N ALA A 55 4.94 -11.94 27.57
CA ALA A 55 5.63 -11.29 28.68
C ALA A 55 5.96 -12.27 29.81
N GLU A 56 5.00 -13.12 30.21
CA GLU A 56 5.22 -14.20 31.17
C GLU A 56 6.35 -15.14 30.70
N LEU A 57 6.31 -15.57 29.44
CA LEU A 57 7.32 -16.45 28.87
C LEU A 57 8.70 -15.77 28.80
N THR A 58 8.73 -14.47 28.50
CA THR A 58 9.98 -13.69 28.48
C THR A 58 10.62 -13.67 29.86
N VAL A 59 9.84 -13.38 30.91
CA VAL A 59 10.33 -13.38 32.29
C VAL A 59 10.85 -14.76 32.69
N MET A 60 10.12 -15.84 32.36
CA MET A 60 10.57 -17.21 32.65
C MET A 60 11.89 -17.57 31.94
N ILE A 61 12.07 -17.13 30.68
CA ILE A 61 13.31 -17.36 29.91
C ILE A 61 14.47 -16.56 30.50
N GLU A 62 14.21 -15.32 30.92
CA GLU A 62 15.21 -14.46 31.58
C GLU A 62 15.66 -15.05 32.92
N GLU A 63 14.74 -15.50 33.76
CA GLU A 63 15.03 -16.16 35.05
C GLU A 63 15.74 -17.51 34.85
N SER A 64 15.43 -18.23 33.76
CA SER A 64 15.99 -19.55 33.45
C SER A 64 17.12 -19.50 32.42
N GLY A 65 17.91 -18.42 32.42
CA GLY A 65 18.97 -18.19 31.43
C GLY A 65 19.99 -19.33 31.28
N GLU A 66 20.22 -20.08 32.37
CA GLU A 66 21.14 -21.23 32.41
C GLU A 66 20.71 -22.38 31.49
N LEU A 67 19.40 -22.54 31.24
CA LEU A 67 18.86 -23.59 30.35
C LEU A 67 19.15 -23.32 28.87
N PHE A 68 19.56 -22.09 28.52
CA PHE A 68 19.80 -21.63 27.15
C PHE A 68 21.28 -21.31 26.88
N VAL A 69 22.21 -22.00 27.55
CA VAL A 69 23.65 -21.83 27.30
C VAL A 69 24.07 -22.55 26.02
N ARG A 70 23.66 -23.81 25.85
CA ARG A 70 23.88 -24.66 24.65
C ARG A 70 22.78 -25.73 24.55
N PRO A 71 21.83 -25.65 23.60
CA PRO A 71 21.66 -24.64 22.55
C PRO A 71 21.11 -23.30 23.07
N LYS A 72 21.48 -22.19 22.42
CA LYS A 72 21.00 -20.84 22.79
C LYS A 72 19.51 -20.60 22.54
N THR A 73 18.92 -21.42 21.67
CA THR A 73 17.51 -21.37 21.34
C THR A 73 16.99 -22.78 21.14
N VAL A 74 15.76 -23.04 21.59
CA VAL A 74 15.05 -24.32 21.45
C VAL A 74 13.67 -24.06 20.86
N VAL A 75 13.12 -25.00 20.10
CA VAL A 75 11.74 -24.90 19.57
C VAL A 75 10.83 -25.79 20.41
N PHE A 76 9.82 -25.18 21.05
CA PHE A 76 8.77 -25.89 21.76
C PHE A 76 7.43 -25.60 21.09
N HIS A 77 6.67 -26.65 20.76
CA HIS A 77 5.33 -26.51 20.14
C HIS A 77 5.30 -25.60 18.90
N GLY A 78 6.39 -25.57 18.14
CA GLY A 78 6.54 -24.69 16.96
C GLY A 78 6.99 -23.25 17.27
N VAL A 79 7.15 -22.89 18.55
CA VAL A 79 7.64 -21.56 18.99
C VAL A 79 9.11 -21.66 19.36
N LYS A 80 9.95 -20.87 18.69
CA LYS A 80 11.38 -20.78 18.98
C LYS A 80 11.62 -19.81 20.14
N VAL A 81 12.23 -20.29 21.21
CA VAL A 81 12.52 -19.54 22.44
C VAL A 81 13.99 -19.61 22.81
N GLY A 82 14.49 -18.60 23.53
CA GLY A 82 15.87 -18.51 24.00
C GLY A 82 16.53 -17.19 23.62
N PHE A 83 17.86 -17.14 23.70
CA PHE A 83 18.62 -15.91 23.49
C PHE A 83 19.21 -15.83 22.08
N GLN A 84 18.96 -14.71 21.41
CA GLN A 84 19.62 -14.34 20.18
C GLN A 84 20.29 -12.97 20.35
N LYS A 85 21.48 -12.79 19.77
CA LYS A 85 22.09 -11.46 19.71
C LYS A 85 21.16 -10.54 18.91
N ALA A 86 20.82 -9.39 19.50
CA ALA A 86 20.06 -8.37 18.79
C ALA A 86 20.77 -8.04 17.47
N LYS A 87 20.01 -7.95 16.37
CA LYS A 87 20.52 -7.35 15.14
C LYS A 87 20.81 -5.89 15.49
N GLY A 88 22.08 -5.49 15.44
CA GLY A 88 22.48 -4.11 15.79
C GLY A 88 21.58 -3.12 15.07
N LYS A 89 20.95 -2.21 15.82
CA LYS A 89 20.22 -1.11 15.21
C LYS A 89 21.25 -0.16 14.60
N LEU A 90 21.10 0.09 13.31
CA LEU A 90 21.83 1.15 12.65
C LEU A 90 21.02 2.43 12.87
N GLU A 91 21.48 3.25 13.79
CA GLU A 91 20.96 4.59 14.03
C GLU A 91 21.94 5.59 13.43
N PHE A 92 21.41 6.56 12.69
CA PHE A 92 22.20 7.61 12.08
C PHE A 92 21.55 8.93 12.45
N ASP A 93 22.33 9.84 13.04
CA ASP A 93 21.83 11.16 13.46
C ASP A 93 21.55 12.07 12.25
N ASP A 94 22.33 11.93 11.17
CA ASP A 94 22.21 12.70 9.95
C ASP A 94 22.40 11.81 8.70
N ALA A 95 21.30 11.54 8.01
CA ALA A 95 21.29 10.75 6.79
C ALA A 95 22.11 11.39 5.65
N ASP A 96 22.12 12.73 5.53
CA ASP A 96 22.84 13.41 4.46
C ASP A 96 24.36 13.36 4.69
N GLN A 97 24.79 13.44 5.95
CA GLN A 97 26.18 13.25 6.32
C GLN A 97 26.64 11.81 6.01
N VAL A 98 25.80 10.82 6.33
CA VAL A 98 26.08 9.40 6.01
C VAL A 98 26.16 9.17 4.51
N LEU A 99 25.26 9.73 3.70
CA LEU A 99 25.33 9.63 2.24
C LEU A 99 26.62 10.23 1.67
N LYS A 100 27.07 11.39 2.19
CA LYS A 100 28.36 12.01 1.80
C LYS A 100 29.55 11.15 2.19
N LEU A 101 29.54 10.58 3.38
CA LEU A 101 30.62 9.70 3.86
C LEU A 101 30.67 8.37 3.11
N ILE A 102 29.51 7.80 2.77
CA ILE A 102 29.43 6.60 1.91
C ILE A 102 30.09 6.89 0.56
N ARG A 103 29.74 8.01 -0.08
CA ARG A 103 30.36 8.42 -1.36
C ARG A 103 31.86 8.67 -1.25
N LYS A 104 32.35 9.14 -0.10
CA LYS A 104 33.77 9.47 0.13
C LYS A 104 34.62 8.25 0.48
N HIS A 105 34.13 7.36 1.35
CA HIS A 105 34.89 6.24 1.90
C HIS A 105 34.63 4.92 1.19
N PHE A 106 33.44 4.75 0.61
CA PHE A 106 33.05 3.55 -0.11
C PHE A 106 32.51 3.90 -1.51
N PRO A 107 33.29 4.60 -2.35
CA PRO A 107 32.83 5.02 -3.67
C PRO A 107 32.43 3.82 -4.54
N GLU A 108 33.13 2.68 -4.42
CA GLU A 108 32.82 1.46 -5.18
C GLU A 108 31.57 0.72 -4.70
N GLN A 109 31.08 1.00 -3.49
CA GLN A 109 29.86 0.38 -2.94
C GLN A 109 28.73 1.40 -2.74
N ALA A 110 28.92 2.65 -3.19
CA ALA A 110 27.95 3.72 -3.02
C ALA A 110 26.61 3.36 -3.66
N ASP A 111 26.60 2.68 -4.81
CA ASP A 111 25.38 2.26 -5.49
C ASP A 111 24.63 1.12 -4.77
N VAL A 112 25.33 0.37 -3.91
CA VAL A 112 24.73 -0.70 -3.09
C VAL A 112 24.23 -0.13 -1.75
N LEU A 113 24.96 0.84 -1.19
CA LEU A 113 24.68 1.43 0.11
C LEU A 113 23.69 2.61 0.04
N ILE A 114 23.51 3.21 -1.15
CA ILE A 114 22.59 4.33 -1.40
C ILE A 114 21.46 3.84 -2.31
N ASN A 115 20.25 3.82 -1.78
CA ASN A 115 19.08 3.51 -2.58
C ASN A 115 18.64 4.74 -3.39
N THR A 116 18.85 4.71 -4.71
CA THR A 116 18.43 5.78 -5.63
C THR A 116 17.18 5.35 -6.36
N ARG A 117 16.07 6.08 -6.18
CA ARG A 117 14.79 5.79 -6.85
C ARG A 117 14.57 6.78 -8.01
N GLU A 118 14.86 6.36 -9.23
CA GLU A 118 14.56 7.12 -10.44
C GLU A 118 13.17 6.78 -10.96
N VAL A 119 12.25 7.75 -10.92
CA VAL A 119 10.88 7.60 -11.44
C VAL A 119 10.67 8.64 -12.54
N PRO A 120 10.15 8.25 -13.73
CA PRO A 120 9.84 9.20 -14.78
C PRO A 120 8.85 10.28 -14.30
N ALA A 121 9.26 11.54 -14.41
CA ALA A 121 8.44 12.69 -14.05
C ALA A 121 7.37 12.95 -15.13
N LYS A 122 6.24 12.25 -15.04
CA LYS A 122 5.15 12.32 -16.03
C LYS A 122 4.67 13.75 -16.32
N GLU A 123 4.65 14.62 -15.30
CA GLU A 123 4.26 16.02 -15.45
C GLU A 123 5.28 16.84 -16.24
N ALA A 124 6.58 16.62 -16.01
CA ALA A 124 7.64 17.26 -16.78
C ALA A 124 7.72 16.70 -18.21
N LEU A 125 7.46 15.41 -18.37
CA LEU A 125 7.36 14.76 -19.68
C LEU A 125 6.18 15.32 -20.48
N ALA A 126 5.04 15.61 -19.84
CA ALA A 126 3.88 16.21 -20.51
C ALA A 126 4.12 17.64 -21.06
N GLN A 127 5.19 18.32 -20.62
CA GLN A 127 5.58 19.64 -21.13
C GLN A 127 6.53 19.58 -22.34
N LEU A 128 7.06 18.39 -22.66
CA LEU A 128 7.95 18.21 -23.80
C LEU A 128 7.16 18.18 -25.12
N SER A 129 7.80 18.61 -26.19
CA SER A 129 7.20 18.58 -27.53
C SER A 129 6.97 17.14 -28.01
N ALA A 130 6.02 16.93 -28.92
CA ALA A 130 5.73 15.61 -29.50
C ALA A 130 6.96 14.98 -30.16
N ALA A 131 7.90 15.79 -30.68
CA ALA A 131 9.16 15.33 -31.25
C ALA A 131 10.13 14.77 -30.19
N GLU A 132 10.15 15.37 -29.00
CA GLU A 132 10.98 14.94 -27.85
C GLU A 132 10.37 13.72 -27.16
N LEU A 133 9.04 13.69 -26.99
CA LEU A 133 8.32 12.54 -26.47
C LEU A 133 8.49 11.30 -27.35
N LYS A 134 8.46 11.48 -28.69
CA LYS A 134 8.71 10.40 -29.66
C LYS A 134 10.16 9.88 -29.59
N ARG A 135 11.15 10.74 -29.30
CA ARG A 135 12.53 10.32 -29.04
C ARG A 135 12.68 9.49 -27.75
N LEU A 136 11.85 9.77 -26.75
CA LEU A 136 11.80 9.04 -25.47
C LEU A 136 10.93 7.78 -25.51
N GLY A 137 10.34 7.44 -26.66
CA GLY A 137 9.44 6.29 -26.81
C GLY A 137 8.07 6.47 -26.13
N ILE A 138 7.73 7.70 -25.72
CA ILE A 138 6.45 8.02 -25.10
C ILE A 138 5.45 8.33 -26.22
N THR A 139 4.41 7.49 -26.32
CA THR A 139 3.33 7.71 -27.28
C THR A 139 2.23 8.50 -26.60
N VAL A 140 1.96 9.72 -27.10
CA VAL A 140 0.79 10.50 -26.68
C VAL A 140 -0.42 9.89 -27.38
N VAL A 141 -1.28 9.23 -26.62
CA VAL A 141 -2.54 8.69 -27.14
C VAL A 141 -3.56 9.84 -27.17
N GLU A 142 -3.88 10.27 -28.38
CA GLU A 142 -5.06 11.07 -28.77
C GLU A 142 -5.22 12.50 -28.19
N SER A 143 -4.67 13.47 -28.92
CA SER A 143 -4.96 14.92 -28.78
C SER A 143 -6.19 15.34 -29.61
N GLY A 144 -7.32 14.65 -29.45
CA GLY A 144 -8.59 14.97 -30.14
C GLY A 144 -9.68 15.43 -29.17
N ASP A 145 -10.77 15.99 -29.69
CA ASP A 145 -11.97 16.29 -28.89
C ASP A 145 -12.48 15.00 -28.23
N GLN A 146 -12.47 14.96 -26.91
CA GLN A 146 -12.95 13.82 -26.15
C GLN A 146 -14.39 14.03 -25.70
N ILE A 147 -15.22 13.00 -25.89
CA ILE A 147 -16.58 12.97 -25.35
C ILE A 147 -16.48 12.90 -23.82
N VAL A 148 -16.90 13.96 -23.14
CA VAL A 148 -16.88 14.04 -21.67
C VAL A 148 -18.21 13.55 -21.11
N ILE A 149 -18.20 12.37 -20.51
CA ILE A 149 -19.30 11.86 -19.68
C ILE A 149 -18.77 11.80 -18.25
N LYS A 150 -18.97 12.89 -17.50
CA LYS A 150 -18.59 12.99 -16.10
C LYS A 150 -19.84 13.20 -15.27
N ASP A 151 -19.98 12.38 -14.24
CA ASP A 151 -20.92 12.64 -13.17
C ASP A 151 -20.36 13.78 -12.31
N THR A 152 -21.17 14.79 -11.99
CA THR A 152 -20.76 15.90 -11.12
C THR A 152 -20.60 15.45 -9.66
N THR A 153 -21.17 14.30 -9.31
CA THR A 153 -21.02 13.61 -8.02
C THR A 153 -19.85 12.62 -8.06
N SER A 154 -18.62 13.15 -8.17
CA SER A 154 -17.36 12.38 -8.39
C SER A 154 -16.93 11.37 -7.30
N GLU A 155 -17.68 11.27 -6.19
CA GLU A 155 -17.32 10.44 -5.03
C GLU A 155 -17.44 8.93 -5.32
N VAL A 156 -18.41 8.54 -6.16
CA VAL A 156 -18.72 7.13 -6.43
C VAL A 156 -17.65 6.45 -7.29
N ASP A 157 -17.06 7.16 -8.26
CA ASP A 157 -16.01 6.61 -9.14
C ASP A 157 -14.77 6.18 -8.36
N LYS A 158 -14.35 7.01 -7.39
CA LYS A 158 -13.18 6.69 -6.56
C LYS A 158 -13.42 5.48 -5.67
N MET A 159 -14.63 5.34 -5.12
CA MET A 159 -14.98 4.20 -4.28
C MET A 159 -15.03 2.90 -5.09
N VAL A 160 -15.59 2.93 -6.29
CA VAL A 160 -15.69 1.76 -7.17
C VAL A 160 -14.33 1.36 -7.73
N GLU A 161 -13.52 2.34 -8.14
CA GLU A 161 -12.14 2.07 -8.57
C GLU A 161 -11.29 1.46 -7.46
N ALA A 162 -11.44 1.91 -6.21
CA ALA A 162 -10.72 1.34 -5.07
C ALA A 162 -11.11 -0.13 -4.86
N LEU A 163 -12.42 -0.44 -4.91
CA LEU A 163 -12.93 -1.80 -4.75
C LEU A 163 -12.46 -2.74 -5.89
N LEU A 164 -12.51 -2.29 -7.14
CA LEU A 164 -12.06 -3.09 -8.29
C LEU A 164 -10.54 -3.28 -8.32
N LYS A 165 -9.76 -2.28 -7.85
CA LYS A 165 -8.30 -2.41 -7.74
C LYS A 165 -7.88 -3.41 -6.67
N ASP A 166 -8.64 -3.52 -5.57
CA ASP A 166 -8.37 -4.52 -4.54
C ASP A 166 -8.63 -5.96 -5.05
N GLU A 167 -9.65 -6.20 -5.88
CA GLU A 167 -9.90 -7.53 -6.47
C GLU A 167 -8.88 -7.96 -7.53
N VAL A 168 -8.39 -7.03 -8.37
CA VAL A 168 -7.38 -7.35 -9.39
C VAL A 168 -6.00 -7.65 -8.76
N ALA A 169 -5.74 -7.18 -7.54
CA ALA A 169 -4.50 -7.47 -6.81
C ALA A 169 -4.47 -8.86 -6.14
N GLU A 170 -5.62 -9.49 -5.86
CA GLU A 170 -5.67 -10.87 -5.34
C GLU A 170 -5.74 -11.95 -6.44
N ALA A 171 -5.94 -11.57 -7.71
CA ALA A 171 -6.06 -12.49 -8.83
C ALA A 171 -4.78 -12.63 -9.70
N ALA A 172 -3.65 -12.03 -9.31
CA ALA A 172 -2.36 -12.08 -10.01
C ALA A 172 -1.25 -12.66 -9.11
#